data_AF-A0A660RTL6-F1
#
_entry.id   AF-A0A660RTL6-F1
#
_cell.length_a   1.000
_cell.length_b   1.000
_cell.length_c   1.000
_cell.angle_alpha   90.00
_cell.angle_beta   90.00
_cell.angle_gamma   90.00
#
_symmetry.space_group_name_H-M   'P 1'
#
loop_
_entity.id
_entity.type
_entity.pdbx_description
1 polymer ?
#
loop_
_entity_poly.entity_id
_entity_poly.type
_entity_poly.pdbx_seq_one_letter_code
_entity_poly.pdbx_strand_id
1 'polypeptide(L)'
;MKINCFIKEEDIDFSLIKEIPFSFAKNNLIMPLRKENGTLIAAISDEKGMLALAELSKYFGLKPVPLKIEKKLIIEAIHRFYGQIGFDQKVMEVISGDDLSSIATEFEKPRDLLELTDEAPIIRLLNALFQQAVKERSSDIHIEPYEKELIIRFRIDGVLHKILTLPKIIHEALINRIKIMSNLDIAEKRLPQDGRIRILVGGKDIDIRVSIIPTSYGERAVLRLL
;
A
#
# COMPACT_ATOMS: atom_id res chain seq x y z
N MET A 1 9.55 15.89 29.97
CA MET A 1 9.40 16.98 28.99
C MET A 1 8.68 16.40 27.77
N LYS A 2 7.37 16.68 27.62
CA LYS A 2 6.61 16.27 26.42
C LYS A 2 6.97 17.24 25.31
N ILE A 3 7.73 16.78 24.33
CA ILE A 3 8.05 17.59 23.15
C ILE A 3 6.96 17.26 22.11
N ASN A 4 6.12 18.24 21.79
CA ASN A 4 5.20 18.21 20.65
C ASN A 4 6.02 18.33 19.35
N CYS A 5 6.84 17.32 19.04
CA CYS A 5 7.56 17.27 17.78
C CYS A 5 6.71 16.56 16.75
N PHE A 6 6.23 17.30 15.75
CA PHE A 6 5.80 16.71 14.49
C PHE A 6 7.03 16.22 13.73
N ILE A 7 6.98 14.98 13.24
CA ILE A 7 8.03 14.43 12.38
C ILE A 7 7.86 15.05 10.99
N LYS A 8 8.87 15.78 10.53
CA LYS A 8 8.87 16.39 9.20
C LYS A 8 9.64 15.54 8.21
N GLU A 9 9.46 15.84 6.93
CA GLU A 9 10.15 15.16 5.83
C GLU A 9 11.67 15.37 5.86
N GLU A 10 12.11 16.55 6.30
CA GLU A 10 13.53 16.87 6.50
C GLU A 10 14.21 16.05 7.61
N ASP A 11 13.43 15.45 8.51
CA ASP A 11 13.97 14.60 9.59
C ASP A 11 14.25 13.17 9.14
N ILE A 12 13.80 12.81 7.92
CA ILE A 12 13.68 11.45 7.44
C ILE A 12 14.72 11.13 6.37
N ASP A 13 15.51 10.09 6.66
CA ASP A 13 16.28 9.36 5.69
C ASP A 13 15.41 8.29 5.05
N PHE A 14 14.90 8.57 3.85
CA PHE A 14 14.07 7.63 3.12
C PHE A 14 14.79 6.31 2.78
N SER A 15 16.12 6.29 2.68
CA SER A 15 16.87 5.05 2.43
C SER A 15 16.73 4.07 3.58
N LEU A 16 16.71 4.57 4.82
CA LEU A 16 16.51 3.80 6.04
C LEU A 16 15.10 3.22 6.13
N ILE A 17 14.08 4.00 5.79
CA ILE A 17 12.69 3.54 5.84
C ILE A 17 12.45 2.41 4.84
N LYS A 18 13.14 2.41 3.70
CA LYS A 18 13.04 1.36 2.68
C LYS A 18 13.56 0.01 3.16
N GLU A 19 14.55 0.00 4.04
CA GLU A 19 15.14 -1.23 4.61
C GLU A 19 14.26 -1.86 5.70
N ILE A 20 13.32 -1.11 6.28
CA ILE A 20 12.53 -1.53 7.44
C ILE A 20 11.09 -1.79 6.98
N PRO A 21 10.50 -2.97 7.24
CA PRO A 21 9.12 -3.23 6.81
C PRO A 21 8.08 -2.36 7.53
N PHE A 22 7.04 -1.92 6.81
CA PHE A 22 5.91 -1.18 7.38
C PHE A 22 5.27 -1.89 8.58
N SER A 23 5.07 -3.21 8.47
CA SER A 23 4.48 -4.02 9.53
C SER A 23 5.35 -4.01 10.79
N PHE A 24 6.68 -4.05 10.64
CA PHE A 24 7.62 -3.95 11.75
C PHE A 24 7.50 -2.58 12.45
N ALA A 25 7.53 -1.49 11.67
CA ALA A 25 7.40 -0.13 12.19
C ALA A 25 6.07 0.08 12.94
N LYS A 26 4.95 -0.36 12.34
CA LYS A 26 3.60 -0.24 12.91
C LYS A 26 3.44 -1.10 14.18
N ASN A 27 3.84 -2.37 14.13
CA ASN A 27 3.65 -3.30 15.25
C ASN A 27 4.49 -2.90 16.46
N ASN A 28 5.67 -2.34 16.24
CA ASN A 28 6.58 -1.92 17.30
C ASN A 28 6.46 -0.43 17.67
N LEU A 29 5.56 0.33 17.03
CA LEU A 29 5.36 1.77 17.27
C LEU A 29 6.69 2.54 17.22
N ILE A 30 7.46 2.27 16.18
CA ILE A 30 8.76 2.88 15.91
C ILE A 30 8.77 3.52 14.53
N MET A 31 9.20 4.78 14.46
CA MET A 31 9.42 5.49 13.21
C MET A 31 10.91 5.82 13.08
N PRO A 32 11.67 5.09 12.23
CA PRO A 32 13.06 5.41 11.94
C PRO A 32 13.14 6.81 11.31
N LEU A 33 14.05 7.64 11.82
CA LEU A 33 14.25 9.00 11.32
C LEU A 33 15.49 9.05 10.45
N ARG A 34 16.68 8.89 11.03
CA ARG A 34 17.94 9.00 10.27
C ARG A 34 19.10 8.25 10.93
N LYS A 35 20.14 7.98 10.14
CA LYS A 35 21.46 7.53 10.59
C LYS A 35 22.40 8.74 10.63
N GLU A 36 22.97 9.04 11.79
CA GLU A 36 23.86 10.20 11.96
C GLU A 36 24.97 9.90 12.98
N ASN A 37 26.23 10.20 12.66
CA ASN A 37 27.38 10.07 13.56
C ASN A 37 27.49 8.71 14.28
N GLY A 38 27.20 7.60 13.58
CA GLY A 38 27.22 6.26 14.17
C GLY A 38 26.04 5.95 15.09
N THR A 39 24.97 6.74 15.02
CA THR A 39 23.73 6.55 15.78
C THR A 39 22.53 6.36 14.87
N LEU A 40 21.56 5.58 15.34
CA LEU A 40 20.25 5.42 14.73
C LEU A 40 19.25 6.20 15.56
N ILE A 41 18.67 7.24 14.97
CA ILE A 41 17.65 8.07 15.60
C ILE A 41 16.28 7.56 15.16
N ALA A 42 15.40 7.24 16.11
CA ALA A 42 14.03 6.85 15.82
C ALA A 42 13.04 7.45 16.83
N ALA A 43 11.85 7.78 16.36
CA ALA A 43 10.74 8.16 17.21
C ALA A 43 10.06 6.92 17.79
N ILE A 44 9.81 6.93 19.10
CA ILE A 44 9.20 5.83 19.86
C ILE A 44 8.17 6.36 20.85
N SER A 45 7.15 5.56 21.16
CA SER A 45 6.12 5.94 22.17
C SER A 45 6.22 5.18 23.50
N ASP A 46 6.80 3.98 23.49
CA ASP A 46 6.79 3.07 24.64
C ASP A 46 8.03 2.16 24.68
N GLU A 47 8.06 1.24 25.65
CA GLU A 47 9.13 0.26 25.82
C GLU A 47 9.28 -0.68 24.63
N LYS A 48 8.17 -1.00 23.94
CA LYS A 48 8.19 -1.83 22.73
C LYS A 48 8.97 -1.14 21.61
N GLY A 49 8.71 0.15 21.40
CA GLY A 49 9.49 0.96 20.46
C GLY A 49 10.97 1.06 20.84
N MET A 50 11.29 1.14 22.14
CA MET A 50 12.67 1.14 22.61
C MET A 50 13.39 -0.18 22.32
N LEU A 51 12.73 -1.32 22.53
CA LEU A 51 13.28 -2.64 22.20
C LEU A 51 13.53 -2.79 20.69
N ALA A 52 12.58 -2.38 19.86
CA ALA A 52 12.73 -2.41 18.41
C ALA A 52 13.86 -1.49 17.92
N LEU A 53 14.03 -0.31 18.55
CA LEU A 53 15.15 0.57 18.25
C LEU A 53 16.50 -0.08 18.59
N ALA A 54 16.59 -0.77 19.74
CA ALA A 54 17.79 -1.48 20.12
C ALA A 54 18.12 -2.62 19.13
N GLU A 55 17.10 -3.35 18.68
CA GLU A 55 17.22 -4.41 17.67
C GLU A 55 17.72 -3.86 16.33
N LEU A 56 17.08 -2.82 15.80
CA LEU A 56 17.51 -2.16 14.55
C LEU A 56 18.92 -1.58 14.68
N SER A 57 19.24 -0.94 15.79
CA SER A 57 20.56 -0.38 16.03
C SER A 57 21.64 -1.46 16.01
N LYS A 58 21.36 -2.62 16.60
CA LYS A 58 22.26 -3.78 16.55
C LYS A 58 22.42 -4.31 15.12
N TYR A 59 21.33 -4.41 14.37
CA TYR A 59 21.36 -4.83 12.96
C TYR A 59 22.23 -3.91 12.10
N PHE A 60 22.12 -2.59 12.30
CA PHE A 60 22.92 -1.61 11.55
C PHE A 60 24.31 -1.33 12.12
N GLY A 61 24.67 -1.92 13.27
CA GLY A 61 25.93 -1.61 13.95
C GLY A 61 26.02 -0.17 14.48
N LEU A 62 24.88 0.43 14.83
CA LEU A 62 24.75 1.82 15.29
C LEU A 62 24.37 1.87 16.78
N LYS A 63 24.50 3.04 17.40
CA LYS A 63 23.98 3.29 18.76
C LYS A 63 22.52 3.78 18.72
N PRO A 64 21.62 3.25 19.55
CA PRO A 64 20.22 3.68 19.58
C PRO A 64 20.06 5.07 20.23
N VAL A 65 19.35 5.97 19.56
CA VAL A 65 18.95 7.28 20.11
C VAL A 65 17.43 7.44 20.00
N PRO A 66 16.68 7.23 21.10
CA PRO A 66 15.23 7.33 21.08
C PRO A 66 14.75 8.78 21.18
N LEU A 67 13.83 9.17 20.31
CA LEU A 67 13.05 10.39 20.44
C LEU A 67 11.64 10.03 20.93
N LYS A 68 11.30 10.41 22.16
CA LYS A 68 9.98 10.10 22.72
C LYS A 68 8.90 11.01 22.13
N ILE A 69 7.94 10.43 21.41
CA ILE A 69 6.83 11.11 20.76
C ILE A 69 5.52 10.42 21.12
N GLU A 70 4.40 11.14 21.05
CA GLU A 70 3.07 10.56 21.26
C GLU A 70 2.75 9.50 20.20
N LYS A 71 2.18 8.38 20.65
CA LYS A 71 1.80 7.22 19.80
C LYS A 71 1.00 7.62 18.56
N LYS A 72 0.07 8.58 18.70
CA LYS A 72 -0.77 9.06 17.60
C LYS A 72 0.08 9.65 16.46
N LEU A 73 1.05 10.50 16.79
CA LEU A 73 1.94 11.15 15.82
C LEU A 73 2.86 10.13 15.13
N ILE A 74 3.29 9.09 15.84
CA ILE A 74 4.10 8.00 15.25
C ILE A 74 3.29 7.24 14.20
N ILE A 75 2.04 6.86 14.52
CA ILE A 75 1.17 6.15 13.58
C ILE A 75 0.88 7.01 12.35
N GLU A 76 0.57 8.29 12.55
CA GLU A 76 0.36 9.25 11.45
C GLU A 76 1.61 9.38 10.56
N ALA A 77 2.80 9.49 11.16
CA ALA A 77 4.06 9.55 10.42
C ALA A 77 4.35 8.25 9.66
N ILE A 78 4.17 7.08 10.29
CA ILE A 78 4.35 5.79 9.63
C ILE A 78 3.44 5.70 8.41
N HIS A 79 2.15 5.99 8.54
CA HIS A 79 1.20 5.94 7.43
C HIS A 79 1.56 6.92 6.31
N ARG A 80 1.97 8.15 6.67
CA ARG A 80 2.35 9.19 5.70
C ARG A 80 3.60 8.81 4.90
N PHE A 81 4.69 8.49 5.58
CA PHE A 81 6.00 8.36 4.95
C PHE A 81 6.23 6.98 4.34
N TYR A 82 5.69 5.90 4.93
CA TYR A 82 5.67 4.61 4.24
C TYR A 82 4.68 4.58 3.08
N GLY A 83 3.59 5.36 3.16
CA GLY A 83 2.65 5.54 2.04
C GLY A 83 3.30 6.18 0.81
N GLN A 84 4.23 7.12 1.03
CA GLN A 84 5.04 7.74 -0.03
C GLN A 84 6.04 6.76 -0.66
N ILE A 85 6.67 5.90 0.15
CA ILE A 85 7.63 4.89 -0.35
C ILE A 85 6.92 3.77 -1.15
N GLY A 86 5.66 3.48 -0.82
CA GLY A 86 4.83 2.53 -1.57
C GLY A 86 4.62 2.89 -3.05
N PHE A 87 4.95 4.13 -3.41
CA PHE A 87 4.86 4.65 -4.77
C PHE A 87 6.15 4.48 -5.59
N ASP A 88 7.32 4.60 -4.94
CA ASP A 88 8.60 4.74 -5.66
C ASP A 88 9.47 3.47 -5.72
N GLN A 89 9.21 2.40 -4.95
CA GLN A 89 10.14 1.26 -4.90
C GLN A 89 9.59 -0.15 -5.14
N LYS A 90 8.28 -0.40 -5.03
CA LYS A 90 7.73 -1.68 -5.53
C LYS A 90 7.66 -1.79 -7.05
N VAL A 91 8.06 -0.73 -7.75
CA VAL A 91 8.21 -0.69 -9.20
C VAL A 91 9.45 -1.46 -9.67
N MET A 92 10.42 -1.74 -8.79
CA MET A 92 11.73 -2.27 -9.19
C MET A 92 12.03 -3.72 -8.77
N GLU A 93 11.29 -4.34 -7.84
CA GLU A 93 11.64 -5.69 -7.35
C GLU A 93 10.64 -6.80 -7.65
N VAL A 94 9.46 -6.52 -8.22
CA VAL A 94 8.52 -7.59 -8.62
C VAL A 94 8.65 -7.86 -10.12
N ILE A 95 9.84 -8.26 -10.54
CA ILE A 95 10.09 -8.80 -11.88
C ILE A 95 9.94 -10.31 -11.78
N SER A 96 8.71 -10.80 -11.89
CA SER A 96 8.38 -12.13 -12.41
C SER A 96 6.88 -12.21 -12.67
N GLY A 97 6.49 -12.49 -13.91
CA GLY A 97 5.08 -12.63 -14.33
C GLY A 97 4.33 -13.82 -13.72
N ASP A 98 4.95 -14.56 -12.80
CA ASP A 98 4.36 -15.68 -12.05
C ASP A 98 3.64 -15.23 -10.75
N ASP A 99 3.59 -13.92 -10.45
CA ASP A 99 3.16 -13.44 -9.13
C ASP A 99 1.63 -13.24 -8.98
N LEU A 100 0.88 -13.04 -10.07
CA LEU A 100 -0.56 -12.82 -9.92
C LEU A 100 -1.30 -14.10 -9.51
N SER A 101 -0.88 -15.24 -10.06
CA SER A 101 -1.43 -16.55 -9.71
C SER A 101 -1.03 -16.96 -8.29
N SER A 102 0.22 -16.71 -7.88
CA SER A 102 0.69 -16.98 -6.52
C SER A 102 -0.08 -16.15 -5.47
N ILE A 103 -0.32 -14.86 -5.74
CA ILE A 103 -1.12 -13.96 -4.92
C ILE A 103 -2.58 -14.43 -4.88
N ALA A 104 -3.15 -14.84 -6.02
CA ALA A 104 -4.51 -15.40 -6.06
C ALA A 104 -4.64 -16.61 -5.13
N THR A 105 -3.71 -17.56 -5.24
CA THR A 105 -3.67 -18.75 -4.40
C THR A 105 -3.39 -18.40 -2.94
N GLU A 106 -2.63 -17.34 -2.65
CA GLU A 106 -2.44 -16.81 -1.29
C GLU A 106 -3.77 -16.37 -0.66
N PHE A 107 -4.67 -15.76 -1.45
CA PHE A 107 -6.00 -15.33 -1.02
C PHE A 107 -7.04 -16.47 -0.93
N GLU A 108 -6.81 -17.60 -1.60
CA GLU A 108 -7.67 -18.79 -1.51
C GLU A 108 -7.34 -19.70 -0.33
N LYS A 109 -6.14 -19.59 0.24
CA LYS A 109 -5.74 -20.38 1.41
C LYS A 109 -6.54 -19.96 2.64
N PRO A 110 -6.88 -20.89 3.55
CA PRO A 110 -7.51 -20.56 4.83
C PRO A 110 -6.52 -19.76 5.70
N ARG A 111 -6.59 -18.44 5.56
CA ARG A 111 -5.98 -17.45 6.48
C ARG A 111 -7.05 -16.88 7.39
N ASP A 112 -6.59 -16.25 8.47
CA ASP A 112 -7.46 -15.40 9.25
C ASP A 112 -8.05 -14.31 8.35
N LEU A 113 -9.37 -14.16 8.36
CA LEU A 113 -10.10 -13.20 7.53
C LEU A 113 -9.58 -11.77 7.75
N LEU A 114 -9.09 -11.46 8.94
CA LEU A 114 -8.51 -10.16 9.28
C LEU A 114 -7.24 -9.87 8.49
N GLU A 115 -6.37 -10.87 8.30
CA GLU A 115 -5.10 -10.71 7.57
C GLU A 115 -5.30 -10.48 6.07
N LEU A 116 -6.38 -11.01 5.48
CA LEU A 116 -6.70 -10.81 4.07
C LEU A 116 -7.13 -9.37 3.75
N THR A 117 -7.66 -8.68 4.77
CA THR A 117 -8.08 -7.27 4.66
C THR A 117 -6.99 -6.27 5.02
N ASP A 118 -5.80 -6.75 5.40
CA ASP A 118 -4.67 -5.88 5.69
C ASP A 118 -4.25 -5.07 4.46
N GLU A 119 -3.79 -3.85 4.71
CA GLU A 119 -3.42 -2.92 3.64
C GLU A 119 -2.25 -3.45 2.80
N ALA A 120 -1.32 -4.19 3.39
CA ALA A 120 -0.10 -4.64 2.72
C ALA A 120 -0.37 -5.66 1.58
N PRO A 121 -1.15 -6.75 1.78
CA PRO A 121 -1.57 -7.62 0.69
C PRO A 121 -2.36 -6.90 -0.42
N ILE A 122 -3.24 -5.97 -0.07
CA ILE A 122 -4.05 -5.21 -1.03
C ILE A 122 -3.17 -4.32 -1.91
N ILE A 123 -2.18 -3.65 -1.33
CA ILE A 123 -1.19 -2.87 -2.08
C ILE A 123 -0.41 -3.77 -3.05
N ARG A 124 0.02 -4.97 -2.62
CA ARG A 124 0.74 -5.91 -3.50
C ARG A 124 -0.12 -6.31 -4.69
N LEU A 125 -1.37 -6.69 -4.43
CA LEU A 125 -2.32 -7.08 -5.47
C LEU A 125 -2.52 -5.96 -6.49
N LEU A 126 -2.79 -4.73 -6.04
CA LEU A 126 -3.03 -3.60 -6.93
C LEU A 126 -1.80 -3.28 -7.81
N ASN A 127 -0.60 -3.32 -7.22
CA ASN A 127 0.65 -3.09 -7.95
C ASN A 127 0.88 -4.18 -9.00
N ALA A 128 0.65 -5.45 -8.66
CA ALA A 128 0.77 -6.56 -9.60
C ALA A 128 -0.24 -6.43 -10.76
N LEU A 129 -1.47 -6.00 -10.47
CA LEU A 129 -2.48 -5.73 -11.51
C LEU A 129 -2.06 -4.61 -12.45
N PHE A 130 -1.52 -3.50 -11.93
CA PHE A 130 -1.01 -2.41 -12.78
C PHE A 130 0.14 -2.87 -13.66
N GLN A 131 1.11 -3.60 -13.10
CA GLN A 131 2.22 -4.14 -13.87
C GLN A 131 1.74 -5.07 -14.98
N GLN A 132 0.83 -6.00 -14.67
CA GLN A 132 0.28 -6.90 -15.68
C GLN A 132 -0.52 -6.15 -16.75
N ALA A 133 -1.34 -5.17 -16.36
CA ALA A 133 -2.10 -4.37 -17.32
C ALA A 133 -1.19 -3.61 -18.28
N VAL A 134 -0.08 -3.06 -17.80
CA VAL A 134 0.92 -2.37 -18.64
C VAL A 134 1.66 -3.36 -19.54
N LYS A 135 2.05 -4.52 -19.01
CA LYS A 135 2.72 -5.59 -19.76
C LYS A 135 1.84 -6.10 -20.91
N GLU A 136 0.54 -6.29 -20.65
CA GLU A 136 -0.45 -6.75 -21.63
C GLU A 136 -1.02 -5.61 -22.48
N ARG A 137 -0.59 -4.36 -22.28
CA ARG A 137 -1.08 -3.17 -23.00
C ARG A 137 -2.60 -3.00 -22.91
N SER A 138 -3.16 -3.27 -21.73
CA SER A 138 -4.58 -3.09 -21.43
C SER A 138 -4.95 -1.60 -21.39
N SER A 139 -6.09 -1.23 -21.97
CA SER A 139 -6.64 0.13 -21.91
C SER A 139 -7.40 0.41 -20.62
N ASP A 140 -8.04 -0.61 -20.04
CA ASP A 140 -8.87 -0.46 -18.85
C ASP A 140 -8.72 -1.68 -17.93
N ILE A 141 -8.66 -1.44 -16.62
CA ILE A 141 -8.80 -2.46 -15.58
C ILE A 141 -10.20 -2.32 -14.98
N HIS A 142 -10.95 -3.41 -15.02
CA HIS A 142 -12.31 -3.51 -14.48
C HIS A 142 -12.29 -4.34 -13.20
N ILE A 143 -12.83 -3.78 -12.11
CA ILE A 143 -12.95 -4.44 -10.81
C ILE A 143 -14.44 -4.55 -10.49
N GLU A 144 -14.95 -5.78 -10.56
CA GLU A 144 -16.38 -6.05 -10.66
C GLU A 144 -16.85 -6.95 -9.50
N PRO A 145 -17.59 -6.38 -8.53
CA PRO A 145 -18.17 -7.19 -7.48
C PRO A 145 -19.38 -7.97 -7.99
N TYR A 146 -19.44 -9.25 -7.65
CA TYR A 146 -20.60 -10.12 -7.78
C TYR A 146 -21.06 -10.57 -6.39
N GLU A 147 -22.14 -11.35 -6.34
CA GLU A 147 -22.75 -11.81 -5.08
C GLU A 147 -21.75 -12.57 -4.18
N LYS A 148 -20.94 -13.46 -4.77
CA LYS A 148 -20.05 -14.38 -4.03
C LYS A 148 -18.57 -14.18 -4.29
N GLU A 149 -18.22 -13.40 -5.31
CA GLU A 149 -16.86 -13.26 -5.79
C GLU A 149 -16.58 -11.84 -6.29
N LEU A 150 -15.29 -11.53 -6.43
CA LEU A 150 -14.79 -10.35 -7.08
C LEU A 150 -14.08 -10.77 -8.36
N ILE A 151 -14.48 -10.22 -9.50
CA ILE A 151 -13.85 -10.51 -10.79
C ILE A 151 -13.06 -9.29 -11.24
N ILE A 152 -11.82 -9.52 -11.70
CA ILE A 152 -10.98 -8.50 -12.31
C ILE A 152 -10.80 -8.85 -13.79
N ARG A 153 -11.07 -7.86 -14.65
CA ARG A 153 -10.96 -8.00 -16.11
C ARG A 153 -10.11 -6.90 -16.69
N PHE A 154 -9.35 -7.21 -17.74
CA PHE A 154 -8.62 -6.22 -18.53
C PHE A 154 -9.29 -6.02 -19.88
N ARG A 155 -9.26 -4.80 -20.40
CA ARG A 155 -9.63 -4.53 -21.79
C ARG A 155 -8.36 -4.49 -22.63
N ILE A 156 -8.14 -5.53 -23.42
CA ILE A 156 -6.97 -5.67 -24.30
C ILE A 156 -7.49 -5.64 -25.73
N ASP A 157 -6.96 -4.74 -26.55
CA ASP A 157 -7.40 -4.53 -27.94
C ASP A 157 -8.93 -4.41 -28.10
N GLY A 158 -9.57 -3.74 -27.13
CA GLY A 158 -11.02 -3.49 -27.11
C GLY A 158 -11.86 -4.63 -26.50
N VAL A 159 -11.29 -5.81 -26.27
CA VAL A 159 -11.98 -7.01 -25.77
C VAL A 159 -11.72 -7.17 -24.27
N LEU A 160 -12.75 -7.60 -23.52
CA LEU A 160 -12.63 -7.86 -22.08
C LEU A 160 -12.14 -9.29 -21.81
N HIS A 161 -11.02 -9.41 -21.12
CA HIS A 161 -10.43 -10.67 -20.69
C HIS A 161 -10.53 -10.80 -19.18
N LYS A 162 -11.02 -11.94 -18.68
CA LYS A 162 -11.02 -12.24 -17.25
C LYS A 162 -9.60 -12.62 -16.83
N ILE A 163 -9.04 -11.86 -15.91
CA ILE A 163 -7.67 -12.04 -15.43
C ILE A 163 -7.64 -12.78 -14.11
N LEU A 164 -8.55 -12.42 -13.20
CA LEU A 164 -8.54 -12.91 -11.84
C LEU A 164 -9.96 -13.05 -11.29
N THR A 165 -10.15 -14.07 -10.47
CA THR A 165 -11.30 -14.22 -9.59
C THR A 165 -10.77 -14.26 -8.15
N LEU A 166 -11.40 -13.52 -7.25
CA LEU A 166 -10.99 -13.38 -5.86
C LEU A 166 -12.19 -13.57 -4.90
N PRO A 167 -11.94 -13.99 -3.65
CA PRO A 167 -12.95 -13.97 -2.60
C PRO A 167 -13.58 -12.59 -2.42
N LYS A 168 -14.90 -12.55 -2.25
CA LYS A 168 -15.67 -11.30 -2.12
C LYS A 168 -15.18 -10.39 -0.99
N ILE A 169 -14.64 -10.95 0.10
CA ILE A 169 -14.16 -10.19 1.26
C ILE A 169 -13.07 -9.17 0.94
N ILE A 170 -12.30 -9.38 -0.12
CA ILE A 170 -11.19 -8.50 -0.54
C ILE A 170 -11.72 -7.19 -1.16
N HIS A 171 -12.95 -7.22 -1.67
CA HIS A 171 -13.54 -6.14 -2.47
C HIS A 171 -13.50 -4.78 -1.79
N GLU A 172 -13.95 -4.68 -0.54
CA GLU A 172 -14.03 -3.39 0.16
C GLU A 172 -12.64 -2.79 0.39
N ALA A 173 -11.68 -3.61 0.82
CA ALA A 173 -10.31 -3.17 1.05
C ALA A 173 -9.65 -2.69 -0.25
N LEU A 174 -9.90 -3.39 -1.37
CA LEU A 174 -9.38 -2.99 -2.69
C LEU A 174 -9.98 -1.66 -3.17
N ILE A 175 -11.29 -1.47 -3.05
CA ILE A 175 -11.95 -0.20 -3.43
C ILE A 175 -11.46 0.95 -2.56
N ASN A 176 -11.36 0.76 -1.24
CA ASN A 176 -10.85 1.79 -0.33
C ASN A 176 -9.43 2.20 -0.69
N ARG A 177 -8.56 1.23 -1.04
CA ARG A 177 -7.21 1.54 -1.48
C ARG A 177 -7.18 2.37 -2.77
N ILE A 178 -8.04 2.06 -3.74
CA ILE A 178 -8.17 2.83 -4.98
C ILE A 178 -8.67 4.25 -4.69
N LYS A 179 -9.66 4.39 -3.79
CA LYS A 179 -10.17 5.70 -3.37
C LYS A 179 -9.09 6.56 -2.73
N ILE A 180 -8.29 6.00 -1.82
CA ILE A 180 -7.15 6.69 -1.20
C ILE A 180 -6.16 7.18 -2.27
N MET A 181 -5.75 6.29 -3.19
CA MET A 181 -4.79 6.64 -4.25
C MET A 181 -5.32 7.69 -5.21
N SER A 182 -6.65 7.78 -5.37
CA SER A 182 -7.33 8.72 -6.27
C SER A 182 -7.81 9.98 -5.56
N ASN A 183 -7.53 10.13 -4.26
CA ASN A 183 -8.04 11.22 -3.41
C ASN A 183 -9.59 11.34 -3.42
N LEU A 184 -10.28 10.19 -3.33
CA LEU A 184 -11.75 10.08 -3.28
C LEU A 184 -12.23 9.83 -1.85
N ASP A 185 -13.51 10.10 -1.60
CA ASP A 185 -14.13 9.89 -0.29
C ASP A 185 -14.41 8.41 -0.05
N ILE A 186 -13.72 7.85 0.94
CA ILE A 186 -13.83 6.45 1.36
C ILE A 186 -15.18 6.16 2.02
N ALA A 187 -15.73 7.13 2.74
CA ALA A 187 -16.98 6.99 3.47
C ALA A 187 -18.19 7.02 2.53
N GLU A 188 -18.13 7.80 1.44
CA GLU A 188 -19.21 7.85 0.46
C GLU A 188 -19.16 6.64 -0.47
N LYS A 189 -20.29 5.90 -0.54
CA LYS A 189 -20.44 4.67 -1.33
C LYS A 189 -21.73 4.64 -2.16
N ARG A 190 -22.55 5.69 -2.09
CA ARG A 190 -23.90 5.78 -2.69
C ARG A 190 -23.92 6.60 -3.96
N LEU A 191 -22.87 7.39 -4.20
CA LEU A 191 -22.74 8.25 -5.38
C LEU A 191 -21.55 7.81 -6.24
N PRO A 192 -21.63 7.96 -7.57
CA PRO A 192 -20.47 7.81 -8.42
C PRO A 192 -19.35 8.78 -8.02
N GLN A 193 -18.10 8.32 -8.13
CA GLN A 193 -16.91 9.11 -7.83
C GLN A 193 -15.87 8.96 -8.93
N ASP A 194 -15.28 10.07 -9.37
CA ASP A 194 -14.25 10.11 -10.40
C ASP A 194 -12.98 10.76 -9.86
N GLY A 195 -11.84 10.16 -10.17
CA GLY A 195 -10.53 10.61 -9.71
C GLY A 195 -9.43 10.31 -10.72
N ARG A 196 -8.19 10.62 -10.31
CA ARG A 196 -7.00 10.27 -11.07
C ARG A 196 -5.91 9.75 -10.16
N ILE A 197 -5.12 8.82 -10.68
CA ILE A 197 -3.91 8.30 -10.05
C ILE A 197 -2.81 8.46 -11.09
N ARG A 198 -1.66 9.00 -10.71
CA ARG A 198 -0.44 8.81 -11.50
C ARG A 198 0.31 7.65 -10.90
N ILE A 199 0.89 6.76 -11.69
CA ILE A 199 1.77 5.70 -11.20
C ILE A 199 3.02 5.60 -12.07
N LEU A 200 4.13 5.20 -11.48
CA LEU A 200 5.34 4.85 -12.21
C LEU A 200 5.38 3.34 -12.37
N VAL A 201 5.35 2.81 -13.60
CA VAL A 201 5.42 1.36 -13.86
C VAL A 201 6.44 1.09 -14.96
N GLY A 202 7.45 0.28 -14.66
CA GLY A 202 8.52 -0.05 -15.61
C GLY A 202 9.26 1.18 -16.15
N GLY A 203 9.42 2.21 -15.30
CA GLY A 203 10.07 3.48 -15.65
C GLY A 203 9.22 4.42 -16.51
N LYS A 204 7.92 4.14 -16.69
CA LYS A 204 6.97 5.01 -17.40
C LYS A 204 5.95 5.58 -16.43
N ASP A 205 5.76 6.89 -16.50
CA ASP A 205 4.64 7.56 -15.83
C ASP A 205 3.35 7.27 -16.59
N ILE A 206 2.35 6.79 -15.87
CA ILE A 206 1.03 6.44 -16.41
C ILE A 206 -0.01 7.25 -15.66
N ASP A 207 -0.81 8.04 -16.38
CA ASP A 207 -1.97 8.72 -15.81
C ASP A 207 -3.16 7.76 -15.91
N ILE A 208 -3.79 7.50 -14.78
CA ILE A 208 -4.93 6.60 -14.69
C ILE A 208 -6.14 7.41 -14.30
N ARG A 209 -7.19 7.34 -15.10
CA ARG A 209 -8.52 7.85 -14.72
C ARG A 209 -9.27 6.77 -13.98
N VAL A 210 -9.86 7.14 -12.85
CA VAL A 210 -10.59 6.23 -11.97
C VAL A 210 -12.03 6.64 -11.94
N SER A 211 -12.94 5.69 -12.18
CA SER A 211 -14.38 5.87 -12.02
C SER A 211 -14.91 4.75 -11.14
N ILE A 212 -15.59 5.11 -10.05
CA ILE A 212 -16.19 4.19 -9.09
C ILE A 212 -17.70 4.44 -9.08
N ILE A 213 -18.48 3.38 -9.24
CA ILE A 213 -19.95 3.45 -9.33
C ILE A 213 -20.56 2.45 -8.34
N PRO A 214 -21.57 2.84 -7.54
CA PRO A 214 -22.32 1.91 -6.70
C PRO A 214 -23.09 0.88 -7.54
N THR A 215 -23.10 -0.37 -7.09
CA THR A 215 -23.87 -1.47 -7.68
C THR A 215 -24.55 -2.29 -6.58
N SER A 216 -25.41 -3.24 -6.96
CA SER A 216 -26.14 -4.10 -6.01
C SER A 216 -25.23 -4.92 -5.07
N TYR A 217 -24.00 -5.23 -5.51
CA TYR A 217 -23.05 -6.03 -4.74
C TYR A 217 -21.89 -5.20 -4.19
N GLY A 218 -21.99 -3.88 -4.16
CA GLY A 218 -20.94 -2.96 -3.73
C GLY A 218 -20.44 -2.07 -4.87
N GLU A 219 -19.26 -1.48 -4.73
CA GLU A 219 -18.76 -0.52 -5.71
C GLU A 219 -17.97 -1.19 -6.84
N ARG A 220 -18.32 -0.86 -8.10
CA ARG A 220 -17.55 -1.26 -9.28
C ARG A 220 -16.56 -0.16 -9.61
N ALA A 221 -15.30 -0.52 -9.84
CA ALA A 221 -14.28 0.43 -10.28
C ALA A 221 -13.81 0.14 -11.71
N VAL A 222 -13.56 1.19 -12.48
CA VAL A 222 -12.89 1.14 -13.79
C VAL A 222 -11.69 2.08 -13.74
N LEU A 223 -10.53 1.56 -14.07
CA LEU A 223 -9.26 2.28 -14.11
C LEU A 223 -8.80 2.33 -15.56
N ARG A 224 -8.87 3.50 -16.19
CA ARG A 224 -8.41 3.70 -17.57
C ARG A 224 -6.97 4.18 -17.57
N LEU A 225 -6.10 3.43 -18.23
CA LEU A 225 -4.67 3.75 -18.38
C LEU A 225 -4.52 4.65 -19.62
N LEU A 226 -3.82 5.79 -19.47
CA LEU A 226 -3.59 6.79 -20.52
C LEU A 226 -2.11 6.93 -20.88
#